data_AF-A0A929SHH4-F1
#
_entry.id   AF-A0A929SHH4-F1
#
_cell.length_a   1.000
_cell.length_b   1.000
_cell.length_c   1.000
_cell.angle_alpha   90.00
_cell.angle_beta   90.00
_cell.angle_gamma   90.00
#
_symmetry.space_group_name_H-M   'P 1'
#
loop_
_entity.id
_entity.type
_entity.pdbx_description
1 polymer ?
#
loop_
_entity_poly.entity_id
_entity_poly.type
_entity_poly.pdbx_seq_one_letter_code
_entity_poly.pdbx_strand_id
1 'polypeptide(L)'
;MYIRKYNIFFIVLLFILAMALSMVTASQRVINQNLNIALSTLYQPTFDEANSESIFFNANIQFKIDKIINSYENLFQTADYNEGLRLEFSEDSAYLLFPDANGKLFGIPINIDTKSNLNQIYKLQVIYIDHKVYINLNGKNIINNFSNVYPKFSNIKFGGGFDGSREFKNGKILNNDFILTNLNNYDFSFYLIMLLVILILVNIKLILSNMDKNNILSLSKSYIYNKNIYNKLLLLRTIAWAMVFIIHGYIVFYNSKVNENLSKIFMGDIDLTFLKYPSAWGGVWIFFVLSGFLMGKAFITKRYSYGDSGILFFYKNRILQIFPIYYFCIFTLAIFVHPEIFRPENIKSLIRVATFTNDSLLSINIDGALWSLSTEIQFYILVPFLVQFVVFLSDKIGLNKVLFLVILFGVVERFALYKMNYSGAVDFEFWDRCIYKPLYCNIDLFIFGILANLYIDDISRKYKFKYIGFFIGIILALLLFVNFFFGYYTFNNYIEFYAEKFIYLLPTFTALMTFFLIILIEYKDILFDIKNNKSILHYFGIMTFVIYVWHEPILFKVHQIIEQYHLGIGLNLLIGLCYCLFFGFLSYIFIEKPMGSYKKKGV
;
A
#
# COMPACT_ATOMS: atom_id res chain seq x y z
N MET A 1 -10.13 -6.90 -36.68
CA MET A 1 -8.96 -5.97 -36.77
C MET A 1 -9.19 -4.61 -36.09
N TYR A 2 -10.38 -4.00 -36.10
CA TYR A 2 -10.65 -2.73 -35.41
C TYR A 2 -10.67 -2.80 -33.86
N ILE A 3 -10.94 -3.98 -33.27
CA ILE A 3 -10.95 -4.24 -31.81
C ILE A 3 -9.52 -4.27 -31.20
N ARG A 4 -8.49 -4.51 -32.03
CA ARG A 4 -7.08 -4.52 -31.59
C ARG A 4 -6.54 -3.11 -31.32
N LYS A 5 -7.05 -2.09 -32.03
CA LYS A 5 -6.50 -0.72 -32.03
C LYS A 5 -6.75 0.05 -30.72
N TYR A 6 -7.88 -0.18 -30.06
CA TYR A 6 -8.26 0.55 -28.83
C TYR A 6 -7.71 -0.04 -27.53
N ASN A 7 -7.51 -1.36 -27.47
CA ASN A 7 -6.80 -2.00 -26.35
C ASN A 7 -5.29 -1.69 -26.40
N ILE A 8 -4.70 -1.62 -27.59
CA ILE A 8 -3.31 -1.17 -27.78
C ILE A 8 -3.17 0.29 -27.34
N PHE A 9 -4.13 1.17 -27.67
CA PHE A 9 -4.09 2.56 -27.20
C PHE A 9 -4.15 2.68 -25.68
N PHE A 10 -4.98 1.90 -24.99
CA PHE A 10 -5.02 1.88 -23.52
C PHE A 10 -3.73 1.32 -22.91
N ILE A 11 -3.18 0.25 -23.48
CA ILE A 11 -1.89 -0.35 -23.08
C ILE A 11 -0.75 0.65 -23.30
N VAL A 12 -0.74 1.34 -24.43
CA VAL A 12 0.25 2.36 -24.79
C VAL A 12 0.09 3.59 -23.89
N LEU A 13 -1.13 4.00 -23.54
CA LEU A 13 -1.36 5.12 -22.63
C LEU A 13 -0.94 4.78 -21.19
N LEU A 14 -1.25 3.58 -20.69
CA LEU A 14 -0.79 3.10 -19.37
C LEU A 14 0.73 2.94 -19.33
N PHE A 15 1.32 2.40 -20.40
CA PHE A 15 2.76 2.25 -20.53
C PHE A 15 3.47 3.59 -20.69
N ILE A 16 2.92 4.54 -21.46
CA ILE A 16 3.41 5.93 -21.56
C ILE A 16 3.22 6.65 -20.23
N LEU A 17 2.11 6.45 -19.52
CA LEU A 17 1.90 7.04 -18.20
C LEU A 17 2.87 6.46 -17.18
N ALA A 18 3.12 5.15 -17.21
CA ALA A 18 4.10 4.48 -16.36
C ALA A 18 5.53 4.88 -16.72
N MET A 19 5.86 5.00 -18.01
CA MET A 19 7.14 5.54 -18.49
C MET A 19 7.29 7.02 -18.12
N ALA A 20 6.26 7.84 -18.32
CA ALA A 20 6.27 9.26 -17.98
C ALA A 20 6.35 9.46 -16.48
N LEU A 21 5.63 8.68 -15.66
CA LEU A 21 5.84 8.67 -14.21
C LEU A 21 7.26 8.20 -13.90
N SER A 22 7.77 7.11 -14.47
CA SER A 22 9.14 6.64 -14.23
C SER A 22 10.22 7.66 -14.67
N MET A 23 9.95 8.46 -15.69
CA MET A 23 10.84 9.52 -16.20
C MET A 23 10.71 10.82 -15.40
N VAL A 24 9.51 11.19 -14.97
CA VAL A 24 9.22 12.30 -14.03
C VAL A 24 9.77 11.97 -12.64
N THR A 25 9.78 10.70 -12.26
CA THR A 25 10.32 10.20 -10.98
C THR A 25 11.85 10.02 -11.05
N ALA A 26 12.40 9.58 -12.18
CA ALA A 26 13.85 9.63 -12.44
C ALA A 26 14.38 11.08 -12.48
N SER A 27 13.52 12.04 -12.84
CA SER A 27 13.81 13.47 -12.79
C SER A 27 13.31 14.15 -11.51
N GLN A 28 12.80 13.41 -10.52
CA GLN A 28 12.19 13.97 -9.31
C GLN A 28 13.17 14.74 -8.43
N ARG A 29 14.47 14.39 -8.48
CA ARG A 29 15.51 15.23 -7.88
C ARG A 29 15.56 16.63 -8.50
N VAL A 30 15.35 16.74 -9.81
CA VAL A 30 15.42 18.00 -10.58
C VAL A 30 14.06 18.73 -10.59
N ILE A 31 12.95 17.99 -10.64
CA ILE A 31 11.59 18.56 -10.65
C ILE A 31 11.20 19.07 -9.27
N ASN A 32 11.47 18.33 -8.18
CA ASN A 32 11.26 18.87 -6.83
C ASN A 32 12.21 20.03 -6.53
N GLN A 33 13.44 20.03 -7.06
CA GLN A 33 14.34 21.20 -6.99
C GLN A 33 13.71 22.42 -7.66
N ASN A 34 13.27 22.32 -8.92
CA ASN A 34 12.75 23.46 -9.66
C ASN A 34 11.37 23.94 -9.17
N LEU A 35 10.47 23.04 -8.74
CA LEU A 35 9.17 23.43 -8.19
C LEU A 35 9.28 24.05 -6.79
N ASN A 36 10.14 23.52 -5.92
CA ASN A 36 10.37 24.12 -4.61
C ASN A 36 11.04 25.50 -4.73
N ILE A 37 11.95 25.69 -5.69
CA ILE A 37 12.56 27.00 -6.01
C ILE A 37 11.51 28.01 -6.52
N ALA A 38 10.56 27.57 -7.33
CA ALA A 38 9.51 28.44 -7.88
C ALA A 38 8.40 28.79 -6.86
N LEU A 39 8.24 28.02 -5.78
CA LEU A 39 7.23 28.24 -4.74
C LEU A 39 7.82 28.86 -3.46
N SER A 40 9.11 28.68 -3.17
CA SER A 40 9.82 29.37 -2.09
C SER A 40 9.96 30.88 -2.34
N THR A 41 9.81 31.33 -3.59
CA THR A 41 9.71 32.76 -3.94
C THR A 41 8.32 33.35 -3.64
N LEU A 42 7.30 32.50 -3.44
CA LEU A 42 5.92 32.91 -3.15
C LEU A 42 5.55 32.77 -1.66
N TYR A 43 6.36 32.06 -0.86
CA TYR A 43 6.11 31.88 0.57
C TYR A 43 7.42 31.70 1.34
N GLN A 44 7.76 32.64 2.22
CA GLN A 44 8.82 32.49 3.22
C GLN A 44 8.17 32.08 4.56
N PRO A 45 8.27 30.81 5.00
CA PRO A 45 7.81 30.45 6.34
C PRO A 45 8.78 31.02 7.38
N THR A 46 8.23 31.52 8.48
CA THR A 46 8.98 31.89 9.69
C THR A 46 9.48 30.62 10.38
N PHE A 47 10.81 30.46 10.47
CA PHE A 47 11.49 29.29 11.04
C PHE A 47 11.70 29.45 12.54
N ASP A 48 10.67 29.20 13.34
CA ASP A 48 10.84 28.95 14.77
C ASP A 48 10.62 27.46 15.04
N GLU A 49 11.67 26.82 15.58
CA GLU A 49 11.68 25.49 16.21
C GLU A 49 11.29 24.27 15.35
N ALA A 50 12.06 23.97 14.29
CA ALA A 50 12.00 22.66 13.62
C ALA A 50 13.05 21.69 14.20
N ASN A 51 12.62 20.45 14.54
CA ASN A 51 13.50 19.34 14.88
C ASN A 51 14.53 19.09 13.77
N SER A 52 15.82 19.05 14.14
CA SER A 52 16.99 19.05 13.23
C SER A 52 17.16 17.80 12.35
N GLU A 53 16.31 16.77 12.51
CA GLU A 53 16.45 15.46 11.87
C GLU A 53 16.06 15.43 10.38
N SER A 54 15.53 16.53 9.82
CA SER A 54 14.97 16.55 8.46
C SER A 54 15.23 17.84 7.68
N ILE A 55 16.35 18.52 7.90
CA ILE A 55 16.67 19.79 7.24
C ILE A 55 17.58 19.55 6.03
N PHE A 56 17.16 20.01 4.86
CA PHE A 56 18.01 20.12 3.67
C PHE A 56 18.44 21.57 3.49
N PHE A 57 19.75 21.80 3.38
CA PHE A 57 20.33 23.10 3.09
C PHE A 57 21.32 23.00 1.93
N ASN A 58 21.20 23.87 0.93
CA ASN A 58 22.13 23.96 -0.20
C ASN A 58 22.40 25.42 -0.51
N ALA A 59 23.64 25.86 -0.33
CA ALA A 59 24.08 27.23 -0.64
C ALA A 59 25.12 27.23 -1.75
N ASN A 60 24.86 27.99 -2.81
CA ASN A 60 25.75 28.27 -3.91
C ASN A 60 26.24 29.73 -3.79
N ILE A 61 27.52 29.90 -3.50
CA ILE A 61 28.13 31.20 -3.25
C ILE A 61 29.23 31.44 -4.28
N GLN A 62 29.11 32.52 -5.05
CA GLN A 62 30.18 33.03 -5.90
C GLN A 62 30.79 34.24 -5.22
N PHE A 63 32.10 34.21 -4.99
CA PHE A 63 32.79 35.31 -4.33
C PHE A 63 34.19 35.50 -4.89
N LYS A 64 34.73 36.71 -4.68
CA LYS A 64 36.13 37.04 -4.95
C LYS A 64 36.77 37.60 -3.68
N ILE A 65 38.07 37.41 -3.55
CA ILE A 65 38.89 38.00 -2.49
C ILE A 65 39.69 39.15 -3.10
N ASP A 66 39.51 40.36 -2.58
CA ASP A 66 40.09 41.60 -3.13
C ASP A 66 41.42 41.92 -2.44
N LYS A 67 41.53 41.59 -1.15
CA LYS A 67 42.68 41.86 -0.28
C LYS A 67 42.98 40.64 0.59
N ILE A 68 44.23 40.53 1.04
CA ILE A 68 44.64 39.51 2.00
C ILE A 68 43.80 39.67 3.29
N ILE A 69 43.25 38.56 3.77
CA ILE A 69 42.36 38.52 4.93
C ILE A 69 43.19 38.30 6.20
N ASN A 70 43.41 39.37 6.98
CA ASN A 70 44.18 39.34 8.23
C ASN A 70 43.30 39.33 9.49
N SER A 71 41.97 39.20 9.33
CA SER A 71 41.00 39.17 10.42
C SER A 71 40.04 37.99 10.24
N TYR A 72 39.33 37.63 11.31
CA TYR A 72 38.29 36.61 11.24
C TYR A 72 37.08 37.12 10.47
N GLU A 73 36.94 36.73 9.20
CA GLU A 73 35.85 37.20 8.32
C GLU A 73 34.94 36.03 7.90
N ASN A 74 33.63 36.22 7.93
CA ASN A 74 32.67 35.16 7.62
C ASN A 74 32.06 35.31 6.24
N LEU A 75 32.24 34.31 5.38
CA LEU A 75 31.56 34.28 4.09
C LEU A 75 30.06 34.03 4.26
N PHE A 76 29.69 33.10 5.15
CA PHE A 76 28.31 32.86 5.54
C PHE A 76 28.21 32.23 6.93
N GLN A 77 27.05 32.37 7.55
CA GLN A 77 26.64 31.62 8.73
C GLN A 77 25.14 31.29 8.70
N THR A 78 24.70 30.29 9.45
CA THR A 78 23.31 29.82 9.48
C THR A 78 22.59 30.01 10.83
N ALA A 79 23.32 30.34 11.89
CA ALA A 79 22.77 30.73 13.19
C ALA A 79 23.74 31.67 13.93
N ASP A 80 23.26 32.32 14.98
CA ASP A 80 24.09 33.13 15.87
C ASP A 80 24.81 32.25 16.92
N TYR A 81 25.85 32.78 17.58
CA TYR A 81 26.55 32.16 18.73
C TYR A 81 27.14 30.75 18.53
N ASN A 82 27.76 30.46 17.37
CA ASN A 82 28.42 29.17 17.06
C ASN A 82 27.48 27.95 16.97
N GLU A 83 26.16 28.16 16.88
CA GLU A 83 25.20 27.06 16.85
C GLU A 83 24.88 26.56 15.43
N GLY A 84 25.45 27.16 14.39
CA GLY A 84 25.15 26.83 12.98
C GLY A 84 26.39 26.45 12.15
N LEU A 85 26.17 26.14 10.87
CA LEU A 85 27.21 26.11 9.85
C LEU A 85 27.76 27.51 9.62
N ARG A 86 29.09 27.62 9.54
CA ARG A 86 29.79 28.87 9.25
C ARG A 86 31.03 28.62 8.41
N LEU A 87 31.26 29.45 7.40
CA LEU A 87 32.55 29.50 6.72
C LEU A 87 33.30 30.77 7.12
N GLU A 88 34.43 30.58 7.79
CA GLU A 88 35.25 31.65 8.37
C GLU A 88 36.66 31.62 7.79
N PHE A 89 37.19 32.80 7.42
CA PHE A 89 38.58 32.99 7.05
C PHE A 89 39.38 33.42 8.28
N SER A 90 40.57 32.84 8.46
CA SER A 90 41.49 33.15 9.55
C SER A 90 42.92 33.11 9.04
N GLU A 91 43.58 34.28 9.08
CA GLU A 91 45.02 34.58 8.90
C GLU A 91 45.75 34.04 7.67
N ASP A 92 45.22 33.02 6.98
CA ASP A 92 45.66 32.40 5.71
C ASP A 92 44.81 31.18 5.28
N SER A 93 43.82 30.77 6.06
CA SER A 93 43.02 29.56 5.80
C SER A 93 41.53 29.83 5.95
N ALA A 94 40.72 29.06 5.23
CA ALA A 94 39.28 29.06 5.41
C ALA A 94 38.89 27.81 6.21
N TYR A 95 37.92 27.94 7.10
CA TYR A 95 37.40 26.85 7.92
C TYR A 95 35.88 26.77 7.81
N LEU A 96 35.37 25.56 7.56
CA LEU A 96 33.97 25.27 7.82
C LEU A 96 33.83 24.88 9.29
N LEU A 97 33.12 25.71 10.05
CA LEU A 97 32.81 25.52 11.45
C LEU A 97 31.36 25.04 11.63
N PHE A 98 31.15 24.10 12.54
CA PHE A 98 29.83 23.52 12.82
C PHE A 98 29.79 22.82 14.19
N PRO A 99 28.64 22.76 14.87
CA PRO A 99 28.48 22.02 16.12
C PRO A 99 28.23 20.52 15.88
N ASP A 100 28.65 19.68 16.83
CA ASP A 100 28.28 18.26 16.92
C ASP A 100 26.97 18.06 17.70
N ALA A 101 26.55 16.79 17.90
CA ALA A 101 25.35 16.43 18.65
C ALA A 101 25.30 16.98 20.09
N ASN A 102 26.45 17.26 20.69
CA ASN A 102 26.58 17.80 22.05
C ASN A 102 26.73 19.33 22.06
N GLY A 103 26.62 19.99 20.90
CA GLY A 103 26.80 21.44 20.74
C GLY A 103 28.27 21.88 20.76
N LYS A 104 29.24 20.96 20.68
CA LYS A 104 30.66 21.30 20.64
C LYS A 104 31.06 21.71 19.23
N LEU A 105 31.72 22.87 19.09
CA LEU A 105 32.15 23.41 17.81
C LEU A 105 33.38 22.67 17.26
N PHE A 106 33.30 22.23 16.01
CA PHE A 106 34.40 21.65 15.24
C PHE A 106 34.68 22.48 13.98
N GLY A 107 35.90 22.37 13.45
CA GLY A 107 36.34 23.08 12.26
C GLY A 107 37.09 22.19 11.29
N ILE A 108 36.75 22.28 10.01
CA ILE A 108 37.45 21.60 8.92
C ILE A 108 38.11 22.65 8.03
N PRO A 109 39.44 22.57 7.79
CA PRO A 109 40.11 23.47 6.87
C PRO A 109 39.64 23.23 5.43
N ILE A 110 39.39 24.32 4.71
CA ILE A 110 39.15 24.34 3.27
C ILE A 110 40.35 25.03 2.63
N ASN A 111 41.01 24.32 1.72
CA ASN A 111 42.13 24.85 0.95
C ASN A 111 41.63 25.87 -0.08
N ILE A 112 41.53 27.13 0.35
CA ILE A 112 41.35 28.30 -0.51
C ILE A 112 42.65 29.09 -0.45
N ASP A 113 43.34 29.24 -1.58
CA ASP A 113 44.58 30.01 -1.62
C ASP A 113 44.26 31.51 -1.60
N THR A 114 44.33 32.10 -0.41
CA THR A 114 43.99 33.50 -0.15
C THR A 114 45.14 34.46 -0.46
N LYS A 115 46.37 33.97 -0.70
CA LYS A 115 47.55 34.81 -0.98
C LYS A 115 47.91 34.90 -2.45
N SER A 116 47.91 33.79 -3.18
CA SER A 116 48.46 33.78 -4.55
C SER A 116 47.44 34.20 -5.60
N ASN A 117 46.15 34.08 -5.30
CA ASN A 117 45.06 34.18 -6.28
C ASN A 117 44.02 35.25 -5.91
N LEU A 118 44.49 36.46 -5.63
CA LEU A 118 43.63 37.64 -5.45
C LEU A 118 42.84 37.92 -6.74
N ASN A 119 41.61 38.40 -6.60
CA ASN A 119 40.64 38.66 -7.68
C ASN A 119 40.16 37.43 -8.49
N GLN A 120 40.52 36.21 -8.10
CA GLN A 120 39.93 35.01 -8.69
C GLN A 120 38.47 34.83 -8.22
N ILE A 121 37.59 34.41 -9.13
CA ILE A 121 36.21 34.04 -8.80
C ILE A 121 36.19 32.61 -8.30
N TYR A 122 35.72 32.42 -7.07
CA TYR A 122 35.48 31.12 -6.46
C TYR A 122 33.99 30.77 -6.54
N LYS A 123 33.68 29.52 -6.91
CA LYS A 123 32.33 28.96 -6.88
C LYS A 123 32.27 27.91 -5.78
N LEU A 124 31.67 28.26 -4.65
CA LEU A 124 31.50 27.38 -3.51
C LEU A 124 30.06 26.85 -3.47
N GLN A 125 29.92 25.55 -3.28
CA GLN A 125 28.66 24.91 -2.99
C GLN A 125 28.77 24.14 -1.67
N VAL A 126 27.85 24.43 -0.74
CA VAL A 126 27.75 23.77 0.56
C VAL A 126 26.39 23.08 0.64
N ILE A 127 26.39 21.76 0.82
CA ILE A 127 25.17 20.95 0.95
C ILE A 127 25.16 20.30 2.33
N TYR A 128 24.07 20.44 3.05
CA TYR A 128 23.80 19.74 4.31
C TYR A 128 22.52 18.91 4.17
N ILE A 129 22.62 17.64 4.56
CA ILE A 129 21.52 16.66 4.57
C ILE A 129 21.85 15.55 5.58
N ASP A 130 20.88 15.14 6.39
CA ASP A 130 20.99 14.00 7.33
C ASP A 130 22.27 14.02 8.19
N HIS A 131 22.54 15.14 8.85
CA HIS A 131 23.72 15.36 9.69
C HIS A 131 25.08 15.22 8.98
N LYS A 132 25.07 15.35 7.65
CA LYS A 132 26.25 15.31 6.79
C LYS A 132 26.43 16.60 6.01
N VAL A 133 27.68 17.02 5.85
CA VAL A 133 28.04 18.17 5.01
C VAL A 133 28.91 17.73 3.83
N TYR A 134 28.60 18.29 2.67
CA TYR A 134 29.34 18.15 1.42
C TYR A 134 29.77 19.54 0.95
N ILE A 135 31.01 19.66 0.49
CA ILE A 135 31.53 20.91 -0.04
C ILE A 135 32.18 20.68 -1.40
N ASN A 136 31.76 21.49 -2.37
CA ASN A 136 32.37 21.58 -3.68
C ASN A 136 32.91 23.00 -3.90
N LEU A 137 34.17 23.10 -4.33
CA LEU A 137 34.81 24.35 -4.71
C LEU A 137 35.29 24.25 -6.16
N ASN A 138 34.86 25.19 -6.99
CA ASN A 138 35.24 25.27 -8.41
C ASN A 138 35.00 23.96 -9.19
N GLY A 139 33.98 23.19 -8.80
CA GLY A 139 33.63 21.91 -9.44
C GLY A 139 34.37 20.69 -8.87
N LYS A 140 35.29 20.87 -7.91
CA LYS A 140 35.99 19.79 -7.20
C LYS A 140 35.38 19.59 -5.81
N ASN A 141 35.05 18.35 -5.46
CA ASN A 141 34.60 18.03 -4.12
C ASN A 141 35.78 18.06 -3.14
N ILE A 142 35.73 18.99 -2.19
CA ILE A 142 36.72 19.11 -1.11
C ILE A 142 36.31 18.24 0.07
N ILE A 143 35.01 18.18 0.37
CA ILE A 143 34.46 17.35 1.45
C ILE A 143 33.39 16.45 0.85
N ASN A 144 33.65 15.14 0.87
CA ASN A 144 32.80 14.16 0.21
C ASN A 144 31.69 13.59 1.09
N ASN A 145 31.83 13.57 2.44
CA ASN A 145 30.81 13.04 3.36
C ASN A 145 31.26 13.20 4.83
N PHE A 146 31.24 14.42 5.39
CA PHE A 146 31.57 14.59 6.81
C PHE A 146 30.31 14.45 7.66
N SER A 147 30.26 13.45 8.54
CA SER A 147 29.13 13.11 9.41
C SER A 147 29.24 13.73 10.81
N ASN A 148 28.17 13.65 11.61
CA ASN A 148 28.07 14.17 12.98
C ASN A 148 28.01 15.71 13.04
N VAL A 149 27.22 16.32 12.16
CA VAL A 149 27.04 17.77 12.05
C VAL A 149 25.61 18.14 12.45
N TYR A 150 25.42 19.00 13.46
CA TYR A 150 24.10 19.35 14.02
C TYR A 150 23.84 20.87 14.05
N PRO A 151 23.89 21.55 12.90
CA PRO A 151 23.74 23.00 12.84
C PRO A 151 22.28 23.44 13.01
N LYS A 152 22.08 24.57 13.68
CA LYS A 152 20.84 25.33 13.66
C LYS A 152 20.79 26.26 12.45
N PHE A 153 19.56 26.54 11.99
CA PHE A 153 19.28 27.42 10.84
C PHE A 153 18.38 28.59 11.24
N SER A 154 18.66 29.23 12.38
CA SER A 154 17.83 30.31 12.94
C SER A 154 18.12 31.69 12.34
N ASN A 155 19.32 31.93 11.81
CA ASN A 155 19.71 33.24 11.30
C ASN A 155 20.78 33.13 10.22
N ILE A 156 20.35 33.01 8.97
CA ILE A 156 21.25 32.87 7.81
C ILE A 156 21.76 34.25 7.37
N LYS A 157 23.08 34.44 7.40
CA LYS A 157 23.75 35.66 6.96
C LYS A 157 24.82 35.33 5.93
N PHE A 158 24.93 36.16 4.90
CA PHE A 158 26.02 36.13 3.93
C PHE A 158 26.86 37.40 4.08
N GLY A 159 28.18 37.25 4.03
CA GLY A 159 29.13 38.36 4.15
C GLY A 159 29.25 38.95 5.56
N GLY A 160 28.75 38.25 6.59
CA GLY A 160 28.79 38.71 7.97
C GLY A 160 28.62 37.59 8.98
N GLY A 161 29.00 37.87 10.23
CA GLY A 161 28.89 36.93 11.36
C GLY A 161 27.79 37.26 12.35
N PHE A 162 27.86 36.59 13.50
CA PHE A 162 26.97 36.84 14.64
C PHE A 162 27.26 38.19 15.30
N ASP A 163 28.43 38.79 15.03
CA ASP A 163 28.81 40.15 15.40
C ASP A 163 29.40 40.92 14.21
N GLY A 164 29.47 42.26 14.34
CA GLY A 164 30.02 43.14 13.30
C GLY A 164 31.53 43.04 13.11
N SER A 165 32.25 42.34 14.00
CA SER A 165 33.70 42.15 13.88
C SER A 165 34.07 41.17 12.75
N ARG A 166 33.13 40.30 12.35
CA ARG A 166 33.31 39.21 11.38
C ARG A 166 32.75 39.49 9.99
N GLU A 167 32.58 40.77 9.65
CA GLU A 167 32.13 41.18 8.31
C GLU A 167 33.13 40.80 7.22
N PHE A 168 32.64 40.27 6.10
CA PHE A 168 33.45 39.91 4.93
C PHE A 168 33.79 41.14 4.09
N LYS A 169 34.70 41.95 4.62
CA LYS A 169 35.08 43.27 4.10
C LYS A 169 36.24 43.24 3.10
N ASN A 170 37.05 42.18 3.10
CA ASN A 170 38.23 42.06 2.23
C ASN A 170 37.95 41.28 0.93
N GLY A 171 36.68 41.00 0.64
CA GLY A 171 36.23 40.39 -0.60
C GLY A 171 34.85 40.90 -1.03
N LYS A 172 34.32 40.32 -2.10
CA LYS A 172 32.97 40.60 -2.60
C LYS A 172 32.23 39.31 -2.91
N ILE A 173 31.01 39.21 -2.40
CA ILE A 173 30.05 38.18 -2.83
C ILE A 173 29.43 38.69 -4.14
N LEU A 174 29.61 37.93 -5.21
CA LEU A 174 29.10 38.24 -6.55
C LEU A 174 27.70 37.66 -6.75
N ASN A 175 27.44 36.47 -6.20
CA ASN A 175 26.13 35.85 -6.17
C ASN A 175 26.00 34.93 -4.94
N ASN A 176 24.81 34.88 -4.33
CA ASN A 176 24.51 34.01 -3.21
C ASN A 176 23.07 33.47 -3.32
N ASP A 177 22.96 32.23 -3.76
CA ASP A 177 21.68 31.52 -3.79
C ASP A 177 21.70 30.43 -2.75
N PHE A 178 20.65 30.34 -1.93
CA PHE A 178 20.52 29.22 -1.00
C PHE A 178 19.09 28.68 -0.94
N ILE A 179 19.00 27.40 -0.61
CA ILE A 179 17.76 26.67 -0.40
C ILE A 179 17.83 26.10 1.01
N LEU A 180 16.83 26.41 1.84
CA LEU A 180 16.60 25.79 3.14
C LEU A 180 15.19 25.22 3.15
N THR A 181 15.05 23.92 3.32
CA THR A 181 13.74 23.25 3.36
C THR A 181 13.69 22.20 4.45
N ASN A 182 12.58 22.17 5.19
CA ASN A 182 12.26 21.04 6.06
C ASN A 182 11.64 19.93 5.20
N LEU A 183 12.31 18.77 5.14
CA LEU A 183 11.84 17.58 4.44
C LEU A 183 10.65 16.92 5.15
N ASN A 184 10.43 17.26 6.42
CA ASN A 184 9.20 16.94 7.14
C ASN A 184 8.21 18.09 6.95
N ASN A 185 7.45 18.09 5.86
CA ASN A 185 6.05 18.50 5.94
C ASN A 185 5.23 18.19 4.68
N TYR A 186 4.09 17.56 4.94
CA TYR A 186 2.99 17.19 4.06
C TYR A 186 3.25 16.01 3.12
N ASP A 187 2.47 14.95 3.35
CA ASP A 187 2.18 13.86 2.42
C ASP A 187 1.38 14.41 1.20
N PHE A 188 1.94 15.39 0.50
CA PHE A 188 1.41 15.97 -0.73
C PHE A 188 1.29 14.86 -1.78
N SER A 189 2.12 13.82 -1.69
CA SER A 189 1.95 12.53 -2.37
C SER A 189 0.56 11.93 -2.16
N PHE A 190 0.07 11.81 -0.92
CA PHE A 190 -1.28 11.26 -0.66
C PHE A 190 -2.40 12.09 -1.29
N TYR A 191 -2.34 13.42 -1.21
CA TYR A 191 -3.34 14.31 -1.81
C TYR A 191 -3.24 14.35 -3.35
N LEU A 192 -2.02 14.34 -3.90
CA LEU A 192 -1.77 14.22 -5.34
C LEU A 192 -2.21 12.85 -5.85
N ILE A 193 -2.03 11.77 -5.09
CA ILE A 193 -2.54 10.42 -5.36
C ILE A 193 -4.06 10.42 -5.33
N MET A 194 -4.72 11.06 -4.36
CA MET A 194 -6.17 11.16 -4.35
C MET A 194 -6.68 11.99 -5.55
N LEU A 195 -6.02 13.10 -5.88
CA LEU A 195 -6.36 13.94 -7.03
C LEU A 195 -6.08 13.22 -8.37
N LEU A 196 -5.00 12.43 -8.46
CA LEU A 196 -4.64 11.60 -9.62
C LEU A 196 -5.54 10.38 -9.74
N VAL A 197 -5.91 9.72 -8.66
CA VAL A 197 -6.93 8.68 -8.64
C VAL A 197 -8.24 9.29 -9.13
N ILE A 198 -8.62 10.49 -8.67
CA ILE A 198 -9.79 11.21 -9.20
C ILE A 198 -9.62 11.56 -10.69
N LEU A 199 -8.47 12.05 -11.15
CA LEU A 199 -8.17 12.38 -12.55
C LEU A 199 -8.10 11.15 -13.47
N ILE A 200 -7.57 10.03 -12.97
CA ILE A 200 -7.56 8.72 -13.63
C ILE A 200 -8.99 8.19 -13.69
N LEU A 201 -9.77 8.32 -12.61
CA LEU A 201 -11.20 7.97 -12.59
C LEU A 201 -12.01 8.85 -13.57
N VAL A 202 -11.68 10.14 -13.71
CA VAL A 202 -12.33 11.09 -14.63
C VAL A 202 -11.92 10.83 -16.09
N ASN A 203 -10.65 10.54 -16.38
CA ASN A 203 -10.18 10.22 -17.74
C ASN A 203 -10.62 8.82 -18.19
N ILE A 204 -10.72 7.86 -17.26
CA ILE A 204 -11.27 6.52 -17.56
C ILE A 204 -12.75 6.61 -17.93
N LYS A 205 -13.53 7.56 -17.41
CA LYS A 205 -14.92 7.80 -17.86
C LYS A 205 -15.00 8.18 -19.35
N LEU A 206 -14.03 8.97 -19.83
CA LEU A 206 -13.86 9.38 -21.23
C LEU A 206 -13.39 8.22 -22.14
N ILE A 207 -12.61 7.29 -21.56
CA ILE A 207 -12.17 6.04 -22.22
C ILE A 207 -13.32 5.02 -22.26
N LEU A 208 -14.06 4.85 -21.16
CA LEU A 208 -15.23 3.96 -21.05
C LEU A 208 -16.39 4.42 -21.94
N SER A 209 -16.60 5.74 -22.12
CA SER A 209 -17.61 6.24 -23.07
C SER A 209 -17.28 5.92 -24.53
N ASN A 210 -15.99 5.69 -24.84
CA ASN A 210 -15.52 5.35 -26.18
C ASN A 210 -15.33 3.83 -26.40
N MET A 211 -15.24 3.02 -25.34
CA MET A 211 -15.26 1.56 -25.43
C MET A 211 -16.67 0.98 -25.68
N ASP A 212 -17.72 1.77 -25.46
CA ASP A 212 -19.10 1.27 -25.36
C ASP A 212 -19.89 1.21 -26.68
N LYS A 213 -19.26 1.34 -27.85
CA LYS A 213 -20.00 1.31 -29.12
C LYS A 213 -20.10 -0.02 -29.82
N ASN A 214 -19.28 -1.04 -29.53
CA ASN A 214 -19.48 -2.40 -30.07
C ASN A 214 -18.71 -3.44 -29.23
N ASN A 215 -19.43 -4.41 -28.65
CA ASN A 215 -18.96 -5.59 -27.89
C ASN A 215 -18.95 -5.53 -26.36
N ILE A 216 -20.04 -5.06 -25.75
CA ILE A 216 -20.59 -5.85 -24.65
C ILE A 216 -21.24 -7.06 -25.32
N LEU A 217 -20.64 -8.24 -25.20
CA LEU A 217 -21.31 -9.51 -25.48
C LEU A 217 -22.72 -9.38 -24.92
N SER A 218 -23.72 -9.46 -25.78
CA SER A 218 -25.11 -9.56 -25.37
C SER A 218 -25.23 -10.79 -24.47
N LEU A 219 -25.06 -10.59 -23.15
CA LEU A 219 -25.54 -11.52 -22.14
C LEU A 219 -27.00 -11.75 -22.50
N SER A 220 -27.29 -12.98 -22.90
CA SER A 220 -28.58 -13.38 -23.49
C SER A 220 -29.73 -12.77 -22.71
N LYS A 221 -30.70 -12.22 -23.44
CA LYS A 221 -31.91 -11.53 -22.97
C LYS A 221 -32.77 -12.26 -21.91
N SER A 222 -32.37 -13.46 -21.46
CA SER A 222 -32.96 -14.20 -20.34
C SER A 222 -32.28 -13.97 -18.97
N TYR A 223 -31.15 -13.25 -18.90
CA TYR A 223 -30.48 -12.95 -17.62
C TYR A 223 -31.02 -11.66 -16.98
N ILE A 224 -32.29 -11.67 -16.57
CA ILE A 224 -32.80 -10.71 -15.57
C ILE A 224 -32.52 -11.30 -14.19
N TYR A 225 -31.24 -11.53 -13.90
CA TYR A 225 -30.75 -11.76 -12.54
C TYR A 225 -30.38 -10.36 -12.02
N ASN A 226 -31.02 -9.91 -10.93
CA ASN A 226 -31.05 -8.52 -10.47
C ASN A 226 -29.67 -7.80 -10.62
N LYS A 227 -29.51 -7.05 -11.72
CA LYS A 227 -28.24 -6.49 -12.20
C LYS A 227 -27.61 -5.50 -11.19
N ASN A 228 -28.43 -4.92 -10.32
CA ASN A 228 -28.02 -4.00 -9.26
C ASN A 228 -27.32 -4.69 -8.08
N ILE A 229 -27.64 -5.97 -7.82
CA ILE A 229 -27.15 -6.71 -6.65
C ILE A 229 -25.69 -7.14 -6.83
N TYR A 230 -25.35 -7.69 -8.00
CA TYR A 230 -23.98 -8.10 -8.31
C TYR A 230 -22.98 -6.94 -8.20
N ASN A 231 -23.43 -5.70 -8.45
CA ASN A 231 -22.56 -4.53 -8.47
C ASN A 231 -22.13 -4.04 -7.08
N LYS A 232 -22.91 -4.33 -6.02
CA LYS A 232 -22.61 -3.88 -4.66
C LYS A 232 -21.63 -4.80 -3.94
N LEU A 233 -21.77 -6.11 -4.11
CA LEU A 233 -20.81 -7.07 -3.54
C LEU A 233 -19.44 -6.96 -4.22
N LEU A 234 -19.42 -6.53 -5.48
CA LEU A 234 -18.18 -6.17 -6.18
C LEU A 234 -17.47 -4.97 -5.54
N LEU A 235 -18.21 -4.00 -4.98
CA LEU A 235 -17.60 -2.89 -4.24
C LEU A 235 -16.92 -3.40 -2.96
N LEU A 236 -17.60 -4.26 -2.20
CA LEU A 236 -17.02 -4.86 -0.99
C LEU A 236 -15.79 -5.71 -1.34
N ARG A 237 -15.81 -6.41 -2.48
CA ARG A 237 -14.65 -7.12 -3.03
C ARG A 237 -13.48 -6.18 -3.35
N THR A 238 -13.76 -5.04 -3.97
CA THR A 238 -12.74 -4.02 -4.27
C THR A 238 -12.13 -3.43 -3.00
N ILE A 239 -12.95 -3.18 -1.96
CA ILE A 239 -12.47 -2.69 -0.66
C ILE A 239 -11.56 -3.73 0.00
N ALA A 240 -12.01 -4.98 0.09
CA ALA A 240 -11.23 -6.08 0.66
C ALA A 240 -9.89 -6.26 -0.06
N TRP A 241 -9.87 -6.14 -1.39
CA TRP A 241 -8.64 -6.17 -2.17
C TRP A 241 -7.72 -4.97 -1.88
N ALA A 242 -8.28 -3.77 -1.80
CA ALA A 242 -7.50 -2.57 -1.51
C ALA A 242 -6.82 -2.68 -0.12
N MET A 243 -7.50 -3.28 0.87
CA MET A 243 -6.91 -3.57 2.18
C MET A 243 -5.68 -4.46 2.06
N VAL A 244 -5.75 -5.56 1.29
CA VAL A 244 -4.62 -6.46 1.03
C VAL A 244 -3.49 -5.76 0.28
N PHE A 245 -3.84 -5.05 -0.80
CA PHE A 245 -2.86 -4.37 -1.66
C PHE A 245 -2.06 -3.31 -0.89
N ILE A 246 -2.76 -2.48 -0.11
CA ILE A 246 -2.12 -1.37 0.62
C ILE A 246 -1.09 -1.91 1.61
N ILE A 247 -1.45 -2.89 2.43
CA ILE A 247 -0.53 -3.39 3.45
C ILE A 247 0.61 -4.24 2.88
N HIS A 248 0.37 -5.07 1.85
CA HIS A 248 1.46 -5.76 1.17
C HIS A 248 2.41 -4.76 0.50
N GLY A 249 1.86 -3.71 -0.11
CA GLY A 249 2.66 -2.63 -0.65
C GLY A 249 3.46 -1.89 0.43
N TYR A 250 2.87 -1.64 1.60
CA TYR A 250 3.61 -1.09 2.74
C TYR A 250 4.73 -2.03 3.19
N ILE A 251 4.45 -3.30 3.42
CA ILE A 251 5.44 -4.29 3.85
C ILE A 251 6.61 -4.39 2.84
N VAL A 252 6.29 -4.42 1.54
CA VAL A 252 7.28 -4.59 0.48
C VAL A 252 8.09 -3.32 0.21
N PHE A 253 7.44 -2.15 0.22
CA PHE A 253 8.10 -0.89 -0.11
C PHE A 253 8.68 -0.16 1.10
N TYR A 254 8.41 -0.61 2.33
CA TYR A 254 9.02 -0.06 3.52
C TYR A 254 10.53 -0.23 3.45
N ASN A 255 11.24 0.89 3.28
CA ASN A 255 12.68 0.92 3.13
C ASN A 255 13.31 1.48 4.40
N SER A 256 14.04 0.66 5.15
CA SER A 256 14.79 1.09 6.35
C SER A 256 15.79 2.23 6.10
N LYS A 257 16.18 2.48 4.85
CA LYS A 257 17.10 3.56 4.46
C LYS A 257 16.41 4.89 4.19
N VAL A 258 15.10 4.89 3.94
CA VAL A 258 14.30 6.11 3.90
C VAL A 258 13.65 6.19 5.27
N ASN A 259 14.13 7.12 6.12
CA ASN A 259 13.55 7.38 7.44
C ASN A 259 12.16 8.05 7.30
N GLU A 260 11.26 7.46 6.51
CA GLU A 260 9.84 7.65 6.70
C GLU A 260 9.52 6.98 8.03
N ASN A 261 9.62 7.75 9.11
CA ASN A 261 8.85 7.48 10.30
C ASN A 261 7.46 7.05 9.81
N LEU A 262 7.02 5.85 10.19
CA LEU A 262 5.65 5.37 10.01
C LEU A 262 4.76 6.42 10.66
N SER A 263 4.49 7.50 9.92
CA SER A 263 4.15 8.77 10.54
C SER A 263 2.83 8.57 11.21
N LYS A 264 2.89 8.50 12.55
CA LYS A 264 1.72 8.19 13.32
C LYS A 264 0.75 9.33 13.10
N ILE A 265 -0.44 9.01 12.67
CA ILE A 265 -1.46 10.03 12.45
C ILE A 265 -2.08 10.24 13.82
N PHE A 266 -1.88 11.40 14.44
CA PHE A 266 -2.54 11.73 15.69
C PHE A 266 -3.61 12.78 15.46
N MET A 267 -4.75 12.63 16.14
CA MET A 267 -5.77 13.68 16.27
C MET A 267 -5.94 13.98 17.75
N GLY A 268 -5.20 14.99 18.24
CA GLY A 268 -4.97 15.16 19.68
C GLY A 268 -4.13 14.00 20.21
N ASP A 269 -4.58 13.37 21.30
CA ASP A 269 -3.92 12.19 21.90
C ASP A 269 -4.34 10.86 21.25
N ILE A 270 -5.21 10.88 20.24
CA ILE A 270 -5.75 9.68 19.59
C ILE A 270 -4.87 9.26 18.43
N ASP A 271 -4.30 8.05 18.51
CA ASP A 271 -3.56 7.41 17.43
C ASP A 271 -4.50 6.89 16.33
N LEU A 272 -4.55 7.59 15.20
CA LEU A 272 -5.29 7.27 13.98
C LEU A 272 -4.47 6.50 12.93
N THR A 273 -3.27 6.03 13.28
CA THR A 273 -2.34 5.34 12.37
C THR A 273 -2.96 4.10 11.72
N PHE A 274 -3.93 3.47 12.36
CA PHE A 274 -4.71 2.37 11.81
C PHE A 274 -5.51 2.69 10.55
N LEU A 275 -5.86 3.96 10.30
CA LEU A 275 -6.52 4.37 9.06
C LEU A 275 -5.58 4.28 7.86
N LYS A 276 -4.26 4.37 8.11
CA LYS A 276 -3.20 4.25 7.10
C LYS A 276 -2.84 2.79 6.81
N TYR A 277 -2.97 1.90 7.81
CA TYR A 277 -2.58 0.47 7.72
C TYR A 277 -3.78 -0.47 7.89
N PRO A 278 -4.60 -0.65 6.84
CA PRO A 278 -5.68 -1.64 6.88
C PRO A 278 -5.12 -3.07 7.00
N SER A 279 -5.84 -3.95 7.70
CA SER A 279 -5.44 -5.35 7.86
C SER A 279 -5.61 -6.15 6.57
N ALA A 280 -4.51 -6.69 6.00
CA ALA A 280 -4.57 -7.63 4.85
C ALA A 280 -5.41 -8.85 5.21
N TRP A 281 -5.22 -9.35 6.44
CA TRP A 281 -5.88 -10.53 6.94
C TRP A 281 -7.39 -10.33 6.98
N GLY A 282 -7.85 -9.17 7.46
CA GLY A 282 -9.24 -8.76 7.41
C GLY A 282 -9.82 -8.74 5.99
N GLY A 283 -9.04 -8.24 5.02
CA GLY A 283 -9.42 -8.27 3.60
C GLY A 283 -9.65 -9.70 3.08
N VAL A 284 -8.77 -10.65 3.41
CA VAL A 284 -8.92 -12.05 3.01
C VAL A 284 -10.12 -12.71 3.69
N TRP A 285 -10.34 -12.44 4.98
CA TRP A 285 -11.51 -12.94 5.70
C TRP A 285 -12.82 -12.44 5.10
N ILE A 286 -12.88 -11.18 4.66
CA ILE A 286 -14.03 -10.65 3.90
C ILE A 286 -14.21 -11.44 2.60
N PHE A 287 -13.15 -11.79 1.88
CA PHE A 287 -13.26 -12.64 0.69
C PHE A 287 -13.84 -14.02 1.00
N PHE A 288 -13.44 -14.66 2.09
CA PHE A 288 -13.97 -15.98 2.47
C PHE A 288 -15.47 -15.92 2.78
N VAL A 289 -15.94 -14.89 3.51
CA VAL A 289 -17.38 -14.69 3.74
C VAL A 289 -18.13 -14.41 2.43
N LEU A 290 -17.58 -13.55 1.56
CA LEU A 290 -18.17 -13.27 0.24
C LEU A 290 -18.24 -14.52 -0.65
N SER A 291 -17.20 -15.36 -0.59
CA SER A 291 -17.13 -16.61 -1.33
C SER A 291 -18.23 -17.56 -0.86
N GLY A 292 -18.38 -17.73 0.46
CA GLY A 292 -19.46 -18.49 1.08
C GLY A 292 -20.84 -18.00 0.68
N PHE A 293 -21.04 -16.68 0.69
CA PHE A 293 -22.29 -16.06 0.26
C PHE A 293 -22.65 -16.37 -1.20
N LEU A 294 -21.69 -16.17 -2.11
CA LEU A 294 -21.92 -16.38 -3.54
C LEU A 294 -22.12 -17.85 -3.89
N MET A 295 -21.40 -18.76 -3.21
CA MET A 295 -21.55 -20.19 -3.41
C MET A 295 -22.85 -20.72 -2.81
N GLY A 296 -23.18 -20.29 -1.59
CA GLY A 296 -24.47 -20.59 -0.95
C GLY A 296 -25.64 -20.15 -1.83
N LYS A 297 -25.62 -18.90 -2.30
CA LYS A 297 -26.63 -18.36 -3.23
C LYS A 297 -26.77 -19.22 -4.48
N ALA A 298 -25.67 -19.69 -5.06
CA ALA A 298 -25.72 -20.48 -6.28
C ALA A 298 -26.48 -21.81 -6.13
N PHE A 299 -26.36 -22.48 -4.98
CA PHE A 299 -27.10 -23.72 -4.72
C PHE A 299 -28.51 -23.48 -4.17
N ILE A 300 -28.67 -22.49 -3.27
CA ILE A 300 -29.98 -22.13 -2.67
C ILE A 300 -30.94 -21.62 -3.76
N THR A 301 -30.47 -20.77 -4.68
CA THR A 301 -31.29 -20.30 -5.81
C THR A 301 -31.34 -21.30 -6.98
N LYS A 302 -30.90 -22.55 -6.77
CA LYS A 302 -30.93 -23.65 -7.76
C LYS A 302 -30.23 -23.33 -9.09
N ARG A 303 -29.22 -22.45 -9.10
CA ARG A 303 -28.37 -22.24 -10.29
C ARG A 303 -27.56 -23.50 -10.61
N TYR A 304 -27.19 -24.25 -9.58
CA TYR A 304 -26.66 -25.60 -9.70
C TYR A 304 -27.55 -26.52 -8.89
N SER A 305 -27.90 -27.68 -9.46
CA SER A 305 -28.62 -28.73 -8.75
C SER A 305 -27.65 -29.55 -7.90
N TYR A 306 -28.18 -30.23 -6.88
CA TYR A 306 -27.44 -31.20 -6.07
C TYR A 306 -27.25 -32.56 -6.75
N GLY A 307 -27.73 -32.73 -7.99
CA GLY A 307 -27.45 -33.92 -8.79
C GLY A 307 -26.05 -33.88 -9.42
N ASP A 308 -25.56 -35.04 -9.85
CA ASP A 308 -24.20 -35.21 -10.40
C ASP A 308 -23.85 -34.20 -11.49
N SER A 309 -24.79 -33.95 -12.41
CA SER A 309 -24.60 -32.99 -13.50
C SER A 309 -24.47 -31.54 -13.01
N GLY A 310 -25.25 -31.14 -12.01
CA GLY A 310 -25.21 -29.81 -11.42
C GLY A 310 -23.90 -29.55 -10.67
N ILE A 311 -23.48 -30.50 -9.84
CA ILE A 311 -22.22 -30.44 -9.09
C ILE A 311 -21.02 -30.44 -10.06
N LEU A 312 -21.03 -31.29 -11.08
CA LEU A 312 -19.97 -31.32 -12.10
C LEU A 312 -19.87 -29.98 -12.86
N PHE A 313 -21.01 -29.38 -13.21
CA PHE A 313 -21.00 -28.05 -13.85
C PHE A 313 -20.50 -26.95 -12.91
N PHE A 314 -20.81 -27.04 -11.62
CA PHE A 314 -20.25 -26.14 -10.62
C PHE A 314 -18.72 -26.24 -10.59
N TYR A 315 -18.16 -27.44 -10.41
CA TYR A 315 -16.70 -27.63 -10.37
C TYR A 315 -16.02 -27.21 -11.66
N LYS A 316 -16.57 -27.58 -12.83
CA LYS A 316 -16.03 -27.16 -14.13
C LYS A 316 -15.96 -25.63 -14.23
N ASN A 317 -17.01 -24.92 -13.82
CA ASN A 317 -17.05 -23.46 -13.89
C ASN A 317 -16.05 -22.81 -12.91
N ARG A 318 -15.77 -23.43 -11.76
CA ARG A 318 -14.77 -22.96 -10.79
C ARG A 318 -13.34 -23.22 -11.28
N ILE A 319 -13.08 -24.39 -11.83
CA ILE A 319 -11.80 -24.73 -12.47
C ILE A 319 -11.48 -23.74 -13.58
N LEU A 320 -12.42 -23.48 -14.50
CA LEU A 320 -12.25 -22.53 -15.60
C LEU A 320 -12.07 -21.07 -15.13
N GLN A 321 -12.51 -20.72 -13.92
CA GLN A 321 -12.29 -19.40 -13.33
C GLN A 321 -10.89 -19.27 -12.73
N ILE A 322 -10.43 -20.28 -11.99
CA ILE A 322 -9.24 -20.15 -11.15
C ILE A 322 -7.99 -20.71 -11.83
N PHE A 323 -8.06 -21.95 -12.31
CA PHE A 323 -6.87 -22.72 -12.70
C PHE A 323 -6.06 -22.04 -13.81
N PRO A 324 -6.66 -21.52 -14.89
CA PRO A 324 -5.88 -20.94 -15.99
C PRO A 324 -4.97 -19.80 -15.55
N ILE A 325 -5.48 -18.89 -14.70
CA ILE A 325 -4.70 -17.74 -14.24
C ILE A 325 -3.74 -18.12 -13.13
N TYR A 326 -4.19 -18.97 -12.19
CA TYR A 326 -3.34 -19.47 -11.13
C TYR A 326 -2.09 -20.16 -11.70
N TYR A 327 -2.28 -21.16 -12.56
CA TYR A 327 -1.16 -21.90 -13.12
C TYR A 327 -0.32 -21.05 -14.06
N PHE A 328 -0.93 -20.11 -14.81
CA PHE A 328 -0.13 -19.19 -15.62
C PHE A 328 0.79 -18.31 -14.76
N CYS A 329 0.29 -17.77 -13.64
CA CYS A 329 1.10 -17.02 -12.68
C CYS A 329 2.23 -17.90 -12.12
N ILE A 330 1.86 -19.06 -11.56
CA ILE A 330 2.83 -20.00 -10.97
C ILE A 330 3.90 -20.42 -11.98
N PHE A 331 3.54 -20.80 -13.20
CA PHE A 331 4.52 -21.19 -14.22
C PHE A 331 5.43 -20.02 -14.61
N THR A 332 4.89 -18.82 -14.72
CA THR A 332 5.69 -17.61 -15.01
C THR A 332 6.70 -17.39 -13.89
N LEU A 333 6.27 -17.41 -12.63
CA LEU A 333 7.15 -17.19 -11.49
C LEU A 333 8.17 -18.33 -11.34
N ALA A 334 7.74 -19.58 -11.46
CA ALA A 334 8.62 -20.74 -11.38
C ALA A 334 9.70 -20.74 -12.46
N ILE A 335 9.39 -20.31 -13.69
CA ILE A 335 10.38 -20.31 -14.80
C ILE A 335 11.31 -19.09 -14.73
N PHE A 336 10.76 -17.90 -14.48
CA PHE A 336 11.49 -16.64 -14.67
C PHE A 336 11.99 -15.99 -13.38
N VAL A 337 11.43 -16.34 -12.23
CA VAL A 337 11.74 -15.70 -10.94
C VAL A 337 12.36 -16.71 -9.96
N HIS A 338 11.79 -17.91 -9.89
CA HIS A 338 12.16 -18.97 -8.95
C HIS A 338 12.50 -20.31 -9.64
N PRO A 339 13.43 -20.35 -10.63
CA PRO A 339 13.79 -21.59 -11.33
C PRO A 339 14.35 -22.68 -10.40
N GLU A 340 14.86 -22.30 -9.23
CA GLU A 340 15.31 -23.21 -8.18
C GLU A 340 14.20 -24.13 -7.63
N ILE A 341 12.91 -23.84 -7.86
CA ILE A 341 11.81 -24.72 -7.45
C ILE A 341 11.81 -26.08 -8.17
N PHE A 342 12.40 -26.14 -9.37
CA PHE A 342 12.50 -27.40 -10.11
C PHE A 342 13.62 -28.32 -9.60
N ARG A 343 14.42 -27.88 -8.62
CA ARG A 343 15.45 -28.72 -8.00
C ARG A 343 14.81 -29.85 -7.18
N PRO A 344 15.38 -31.06 -7.16
CA PRO A 344 14.81 -32.21 -6.43
C PRO A 344 14.54 -31.93 -4.94
N GLU A 345 15.37 -31.14 -4.28
CA GLU A 345 15.19 -30.71 -2.88
C GLU A 345 13.89 -29.94 -2.62
N ASN A 346 13.33 -29.30 -3.65
CA ASN A 346 12.14 -28.45 -3.58
C ASN A 346 10.87 -29.12 -4.12
N ILE A 347 10.90 -30.43 -4.39
CA ILE A 347 9.76 -31.16 -4.93
C ILE A 347 8.50 -31.05 -4.06
N LYS A 348 8.67 -30.92 -2.73
CA LYS A 348 7.55 -30.70 -1.80
C LYS A 348 6.86 -29.36 -2.05
N SER A 349 7.60 -28.28 -2.24
CA SER A 349 7.06 -26.97 -2.62
C SER A 349 6.35 -27.02 -3.96
N LEU A 350 6.97 -27.67 -4.95
CA LEU A 350 6.38 -27.81 -6.28
C LEU A 350 5.03 -28.56 -6.22
N ILE A 351 4.98 -29.69 -5.51
CA ILE A 351 3.74 -30.45 -5.33
C ILE A 351 2.70 -29.59 -4.62
N ARG A 352 3.05 -28.96 -3.50
CA ARG A 352 2.10 -28.17 -2.71
C ARG A 352 1.48 -27.00 -3.47
N VAL A 353 2.27 -26.29 -4.27
CA VAL A 353 1.78 -25.24 -5.16
C VAL A 353 0.93 -25.84 -6.29
N ALA A 354 1.35 -26.96 -6.89
CA ALA A 354 0.56 -27.62 -7.94
C ALA A 354 -0.79 -28.18 -7.46
N THR A 355 -0.91 -28.53 -6.16
CA THR A 355 -2.11 -29.17 -5.61
C THR A 355 -2.99 -28.26 -4.76
N PHE A 356 -2.75 -26.94 -4.74
CA PHE A 356 -3.50 -26.01 -3.88
C PHE A 356 -3.45 -26.41 -2.38
N THR A 357 -2.28 -26.86 -1.94
CA THR A 357 -1.99 -27.21 -0.53
C THR A 357 -0.79 -26.40 -0.03
N ASN A 358 -0.69 -25.14 -0.48
CA ASN A 358 0.36 -24.23 -0.06
C ASN A 358 0.17 -23.91 1.45
N ASP A 359 1.22 -24.11 2.23
CA ASP A 359 1.27 -23.81 3.66
C ASP A 359 2.48 -22.89 3.97
N SER A 360 2.62 -22.48 5.22
CA SER A 360 3.68 -21.55 5.63
C SER A 360 5.10 -22.14 5.69
N LEU A 361 5.26 -23.46 5.51
CA LEU A 361 6.53 -24.17 5.73
C LEU A 361 7.19 -24.63 4.42
N LEU A 362 6.98 -23.89 3.33
CA LEU A 362 7.63 -24.18 2.06
C LEU A 362 9.10 -23.76 2.08
N SER A 363 9.99 -24.62 1.56
CA SER A 363 11.40 -24.28 1.32
C SER A 363 11.55 -23.15 0.30
N ILE A 364 10.64 -23.10 -0.68
CA ILE A 364 10.47 -21.99 -1.61
C ILE A 364 9.00 -21.56 -1.60
N ASN A 365 8.77 -20.29 -1.28
CA ASN A 365 7.47 -19.65 -1.38
C ASN A 365 7.43 -18.82 -2.68
N ILE A 366 6.79 -19.34 -3.73
CA ILE A 366 6.71 -18.66 -5.05
C ILE A 366 5.93 -17.36 -4.96
N ASP A 367 4.85 -17.36 -4.18
CA ASP A 367 3.95 -16.24 -3.95
C ASP A 367 3.23 -16.51 -2.63
N GLY A 368 3.54 -15.66 -1.64
CA GLY A 368 3.05 -15.80 -0.29
C GLY A 368 1.57 -15.53 -0.16
N ALA A 369 0.96 -14.77 -1.07
CA ALA A 369 -0.46 -14.43 -1.06
C ALA A 369 -1.36 -15.55 -1.61
N LEU A 370 -0.82 -16.52 -2.37
CA LEU A 370 -1.60 -17.60 -3.00
C LEU A 370 -2.11 -18.68 -2.03
N TRP A 371 -1.75 -18.63 -0.75
CA TRP A 371 -2.31 -19.53 0.27
C TRP A 371 -3.84 -19.43 0.34
N SER A 372 -4.39 -18.22 0.17
CA SER A 372 -5.83 -17.96 0.29
C SER A 372 -6.62 -18.63 -0.83
N LEU A 373 -6.04 -18.70 -2.04
CA LEU A 373 -6.61 -19.46 -3.17
C LEU A 373 -6.60 -20.96 -2.89
N SER A 374 -5.58 -21.45 -2.18
CA SER A 374 -5.53 -22.85 -1.76
C SER A 374 -6.71 -23.19 -0.86
N THR A 375 -6.95 -22.36 0.15
CA THR A 375 -8.10 -22.49 1.05
C THR A 375 -9.43 -22.32 0.30
N GLU A 376 -9.51 -21.41 -0.68
CA GLU A 376 -10.72 -21.21 -1.49
C GLU A 376 -11.06 -22.43 -2.37
N ILE A 377 -10.07 -23.09 -2.97
CA ILE A 377 -10.31 -24.35 -3.71
C ILE A 377 -10.82 -25.45 -2.77
N GLN A 378 -10.27 -25.54 -1.56
CA GLN A 378 -10.73 -26.50 -0.55
C GLN A 378 -12.18 -26.21 -0.12
N PHE A 379 -12.56 -24.94 0.06
CA PHE A 379 -13.97 -24.59 0.25
C PHE A 379 -14.82 -25.05 -0.91
N TYR A 380 -14.42 -24.78 -2.15
CA TYR A 380 -15.20 -25.13 -3.32
C TYR A 380 -15.44 -26.63 -3.47
N ILE A 381 -14.46 -27.46 -3.13
CA ILE A 381 -14.64 -28.92 -3.09
C ILE A 381 -15.74 -29.31 -2.09
N LEU A 382 -15.84 -28.60 -0.96
CA LEU A 382 -16.81 -28.90 0.09
C LEU A 382 -18.17 -28.22 -0.10
N VAL A 383 -18.29 -27.22 -0.98
CA VAL A 383 -19.48 -26.37 -1.14
C VAL A 383 -20.80 -27.14 -1.25
N PRO A 384 -20.96 -28.14 -2.14
CA PRO A 384 -22.26 -28.79 -2.30
C PRO A 384 -22.72 -29.45 -1.00
N PHE A 385 -21.80 -30.10 -0.29
CA PHE A 385 -22.07 -30.76 0.99
C PHE A 385 -22.31 -29.74 2.11
N LEU A 386 -21.48 -28.70 2.19
CA LEU A 386 -21.59 -27.68 3.24
C LEU A 386 -22.88 -26.88 3.14
N VAL A 387 -23.28 -26.44 1.94
CA VAL A 387 -24.53 -25.69 1.77
C VAL A 387 -25.72 -26.59 2.15
N GLN A 388 -25.76 -27.83 1.66
CA GLN A 388 -26.82 -28.76 2.00
C GLN A 388 -26.89 -29.04 3.50
N PHE A 389 -25.75 -29.24 4.15
CA PHE A 389 -25.67 -29.47 5.60
C PHE A 389 -26.15 -28.26 6.40
N VAL A 390 -25.73 -27.04 6.05
CA VAL A 390 -26.15 -25.81 6.72
C VAL A 390 -27.65 -25.57 6.56
N VAL A 391 -28.22 -25.81 5.37
CA VAL A 391 -29.67 -25.73 5.16
C VAL A 391 -30.40 -26.76 6.01
N PHE A 392 -29.99 -28.03 5.95
CA PHE A 392 -30.60 -29.11 6.74
C PHE A 392 -30.57 -28.79 8.24
N LEU A 393 -29.43 -28.35 8.76
CA LEU A 393 -29.29 -28.01 10.17
C LEU A 393 -30.14 -26.80 10.54
N SER A 394 -30.18 -25.78 9.67
CA SER A 394 -31.03 -24.59 9.84
C SER A 394 -32.51 -24.95 9.91
N ASP A 395 -32.98 -25.88 9.08
CA ASP A 395 -34.36 -26.37 9.10
C ASP A 395 -34.69 -27.17 10.37
N LYS A 396 -33.71 -27.93 10.89
CA LYS A 396 -33.89 -28.80 12.06
C LYS A 396 -33.89 -28.05 13.39
N ILE A 397 -32.91 -27.16 13.60
CA ILE A 397 -32.69 -26.50 14.90
C ILE A 397 -32.94 -25.00 14.87
N GLY A 398 -33.15 -24.42 13.69
CA GLY A 398 -33.40 -22.99 13.48
C GLY A 398 -32.11 -22.20 13.19
N LEU A 399 -32.20 -21.25 12.26
CA LEU A 399 -31.10 -20.38 11.80
C LEU A 399 -30.31 -19.71 12.94
N ASN A 400 -31.01 -19.14 13.93
CA ASN A 400 -30.37 -18.47 15.07
C ASN A 400 -29.49 -19.42 15.89
N LYS A 401 -29.90 -20.68 16.05
CA LYS A 401 -29.10 -21.68 16.77
C LYS A 401 -27.89 -22.07 15.95
N VAL A 402 -28.03 -22.24 14.62
CA VAL A 402 -26.89 -22.51 13.73
C VAL A 402 -25.89 -21.36 13.76
N LEU A 403 -26.34 -20.11 13.66
CA LEU A 403 -25.47 -18.94 13.77
C LEU A 403 -24.71 -18.90 15.11
N PHE A 404 -25.42 -19.16 16.22
CA PHE A 404 -24.79 -19.25 17.54
C PHE A 404 -23.74 -20.37 17.60
N LEU A 405 -24.03 -21.56 17.06
CA LEU A 405 -23.08 -22.67 17.02
C LEU A 405 -21.85 -22.36 16.18
N VAL A 406 -21.99 -21.62 15.07
CA VAL A 406 -20.86 -21.21 14.22
C VAL A 406 -19.98 -20.19 14.94
N ILE A 407 -20.58 -19.20 15.62
CA ILE A 407 -19.85 -18.25 16.47
C ILE A 407 -19.11 -19.00 17.58
N LEU A 408 -19.81 -19.89 18.28
CA LEU A 408 -19.25 -20.67 19.38
C LEU A 408 -18.08 -21.55 18.90
N PHE A 409 -18.25 -22.24 17.76
CA PHE A 409 -17.21 -23.04 17.14
C PHE A 409 -15.96 -22.20 16.86
N GLY A 410 -16.10 -21.07 16.16
CA GLY A 410 -14.97 -20.22 15.80
C GLY A 410 -14.24 -19.63 17.01
N VAL A 411 -14.97 -19.25 18.06
CA VAL A 411 -14.38 -18.73 19.31
C VAL A 411 -13.68 -19.84 20.10
N VAL A 412 -14.34 -20.98 20.30
CA VAL A 412 -13.82 -22.10 21.11
C VAL A 412 -12.58 -22.72 20.45
N GLU A 413 -12.62 -22.94 19.13
CA GLU A 413 -11.48 -23.49 18.38
C GLU A 413 -10.24 -22.60 18.54
N ARG A 414 -10.37 -21.29 18.28
CA ARG A 414 -9.24 -20.36 18.34
C ARG A 414 -8.77 -20.10 19.77
N PHE A 415 -9.67 -20.13 20.74
CA PHE A 415 -9.31 -20.09 22.16
C PHE A 415 -8.54 -21.35 22.60
N ALA A 416 -8.93 -22.53 22.11
CA ALA A 416 -8.20 -23.77 22.38
C ALA A 416 -6.78 -23.73 21.77
N LEU A 417 -6.64 -23.25 20.53
CA LEU A 417 -5.34 -23.07 19.88
C LEU A 417 -4.45 -22.06 20.60
N TYR A 418 -5.02 -20.93 21.04
CA TYR A 418 -4.34 -19.96 21.89
C TYR A 418 -3.79 -20.62 23.16
N LYS A 419 -4.58 -21.46 23.82
CA LYS A 419 -4.17 -22.17 25.05
C LYS A 419 -3.10 -23.23 24.81
N MET A 420 -3.16 -23.96 23.69
CA MET A 420 -2.16 -24.96 23.32
C MET A 420 -0.78 -24.34 23.11
N ASN A 421 -0.73 -23.11 22.60
CA ASN A 421 0.52 -22.42 22.28
C ASN A 421 0.93 -21.34 23.31
N TYR A 422 0.33 -21.36 24.50
CA TYR A 422 0.54 -20.29 25.47
C TYR A 422 1.92 -20.41 26.14
N SER A 423 2.91 -19.69 25.60
CA SER A 423 4.27 -19.57 26.15
C SER A 423 4.54 -18.23 26.85
N GLY A 424 3.54 -17.32 26.87
CA GLY A 424 3.64 -15.99 27.49
C GLY A 424 3.70 -14.82 26.49
N ALA A 425 3.94 -15.10 25.21
CA ALA A 425 3.90 -14.15 24.09
C ALA A 425 3.24 -14.80 22.86
N VAL A 426 2.83 -13.99 21.87
CA VAL A 426 2.29 -14.53 20.61
C VAL A 426 3.39 -15.00 19.68
N ASP A 427 3.43 -16.30 19.44
CA ASP A 427 4.16 -16.87 18.31
C ASP A 427 3.35 -16.65 17.02
N PHE A 428 3.79 -15.67 16.23
CA PHE A 428 3.21 -15.34 14.94
C PHE A 428 3.36 -16.46 13.91
N GLU A 429 4.43 -17.28 13.97
CA GLU A 429 4.60 -18.41 13.06
C GLU A 429 3.51 -19.46 13.34
N PHE A 430 3.26 -19.74 14.62
CA PHE A 430 2.14 -20.58 15.02
C PHE A 430 0.80 -19.99 14.59
N TRP A 431 0.56 -18.69 14.82
CA TRP A 431 -0.70 -18.06 14.44
C TRP A 431 -0.93 -18.12 12.91
N ASP A 432 0.09 -17.81 12.12
CA ASP A 432 0.05 -17.89 10.66
C ASP A 432 -0.26 -19.33 10.18
N ARG A 433 0.43 -20.31 10.76
CA ARG A 433 0.31 -21.73 10.38
C ARG A 433 -0.99 -22.37 10.84
N CYS A 434 -1.47 -22.06 12.04
CA CYS A 434 -2.53 -22.82 12.69
C CYS A 434 -3.89 -22.10 12.70
N ILE A 435 -3.92 -20.78 12.51
CA ILE A 435 -5.14 -19.97 12.59
C ILE A 435 -5.40 -19.26 11.28
N TYR A 436 -4.40 -18.59 10.73
CA TYR A 436 -4.60 -17.73 9.57
C TYR A 436 -4.84 -18.52 8.29
N LYS A 437 -3.99 -19.52 8.00
CA LYS A 437 -4.00 -20.25 6.72
C LYS A 437 -4.93 -21.47 6.63
N PRO A 438 -5.08 -22.32 7.66
CA PRO A 438 -5.75 -23.60 7.50
C PRO A 438 -7.24 -23.54 7.20
N LEU A 439 -7.73 -24.56 6.51
CA LEU A 439 -9.16 -24.72 6.22
C LEU A 439 -10.04 -24.76 7.47
N TYR A 440 -9.62 -25.52 8.49
CA TYR A 440 -10.42 -25.74 9.69
C TYR A 440 -10.69 -24.42 10.43
N CYS A 441 -9.67 -23.57 10.57
CA CYS A 441 -9.79 -22.24 11.15
C CYS A 441 -10.35 -21.17 10.21
N ASN A 442 -10.77 -21.52 8.99
CA ASN A 442 -11.43 -20.58 8.08
C ASN A 442 -12.83 -21.03 7.61
N ILE A 443 -13.26 -22.24 7.98
CA ILE A 443 -14.54 -22.80 7.54
C ILE A 443 -15.74 -22.05 8.13
N ASP A 444 -15.61 -21.52 9.34
CA ASP A 444 -16.64 -20.70 9.99
C ASP A 444 -16.89 -19.42 9.19
N LEU A 445 -15.84 -18.75 8.70
CA LEU A 445 -15.97 -17.56 7.84
C LEU A 445 -16.78 -17.86 6.57
N PHE A 446 -16.50 -18.99 5.92
CA PHE A 446 -17.26 -19.40 4.74
C PHE A 446 -18.74 -19.69 5.08
N ILE A 447 -19.00 -20.35 6.22
CA ILE A 447 -20.36 -20.65 6.68
C ILE A 447 -21.13 -19.37 7.04
N PHE A 448 -20.49 -18.34 7.62
CA PHE A 448 -21.12 -17.02 7.80
C PHE A 448 -21.66 -16.49 6.47
N GLY A 449 -20.93 -16.66 5.37
CA GLY A 449 -21.41 -16.29 4.04
C GLY A 449 -22.68 -17.04 3.63
N ILE A 450 -22.70 -18.36 3.80
CA ILE A 450 -23.87 -19.20 3.49
C ILE A 450 -25.07 -18.78 4.36
N LEU A 451 -24.86 -18.56 5.65
CA LEU A 451 -25.90 -18.10 6.57
C LEU A 451 -26.44 -16.72 6.18
N ALA A 452 -25.59 -15.78 5.75
CA ALA A 452 -26.05 -14.47 5.29
C ALA A 452 -27.05 -14.61 4.14
N ASN A 453 -26.86 -15.61 3.26
CA ASN A 453 -27.81 -15.87 2.18
C ASN A 453 -29.19 -16.34 2.69
N LEU A 454 -29.21 -17.26 3.64
CA LEU A 454 -30.47 -17.77 4.24
C LEU A 454 -31.19 -16.68 5.05
N TYR A 455 -30.45 -15.83 5.75
CA TYR A 455 -31.03 -14.74 6.54
C TYR A 455 -31.65 -13.64 5.67
N ILE A 456 -31.13 -13.37 4.48
CA ILE A 456 -31.73 -12.35 3.59
C ILE A 456 -33.17 -12.72 3.24
N ASP A 457 -33.45 -13.99 2.94
CA ASP A 457 -34.79 -14.44 2.57
C ASP A 457 -35.78 -14.35 3.75
N ASP A 458 -35.33 -14.64 4.97
CA ASP A 458 -36.14 -14.55 6.18
C ASP A 458 -36.34 -13.11 6.69
N ILE A 459 -35.28 -12.31 6.69
CA ILE A 459 -35.27 -10.94 7.21
C ILE A 459 -36.00 -9.98 6.26
N SER A 460 -35.80 -10.12 4.94
CA SER A 460 -36.44 -9.27 3.92
C SER A 460 -37.97 -9.32 3.98
N ARG A 461 -38.54 -10.43 4.47
CA ARG A 461 -39.99 -10.62 4.62
C ARG A 461 -40.54 -10.08 5.94
N LYS A 462 -39.74 -10.05 7.02
CA LYS A 462 -40.25 -9.88 8.39
C LYS A 462 -40.05 -8.49 9.00
N TYR A 463 -38.97 -7.81 8.67
CA TYR A 463 -38.62 -6.54 9.32
C TYR A 463 -38.55 -5.41 8.31
N LYS A 464 -38.97 -4.20 8.70
CA LYS A 464 -38.72 -2.93 7.99
C LYS A 464 -37.66 -2.14 8.76
N PHE A 465 -36.38 -2.24 8.39
CA PHE A 465 -35.34 -1.52 9.13
C PHE A 465 -35.35 -0.03 8.78
N LYS A 466 -35.88 0.78 9.71
CA LYS A 466 -35.93 2.24 9.60
C LYS A 466 -34.54 2.90 9.70
N TYR A 467 -33.58 2.24 10.35
CA TYR A 467 -32.26 2.81 10.73
C TYR A 467 -31.04 2.09 10.10
N ILE A 468 -31.16 1.53 8.90
CA ILE A 468 -30.08 0.73 8.28
C ILE A 468 -28.76 1.49 8.16
N GLY A 469 -28.79 2.79 7.80
CA GLY A 469 -27.57 3.60 7.70
C GLY A 469 -26.81 3.69 9.03
N PHE A 470 -27.53 3.72 10.16
CA PHE A 470 -26.95 3.70 11.50
C PHE A 470 -26.28 2.35 11.82
N PHE A 471 -26.93 1.23 11.49
CA PHE A 471 -26.35 -0.10 11.67
C PHE A 471 -25.15 -0.35 10.74
N ILE A 472 -25.20 0.13 9.49
CA ILE A 472 -24.03 0.12 8.59
C ILE A 472 -22.89 0.93 9.22
N GLY A 473 -23.18 2.12 9.76
CA GLY A 473 -22.20 2.94 10.46
C GLY A 473 -21.55 2.23 11.64
N ILE A 474 -22.34 1.52 12.48
CA ILE A 474 -21.82 0.73 13.60
C ILE A 474 -20.92 -0.40 13.09
N ILE A 475 -21.34 -1.14 12.08
CA ILE A 475 -20.55 -2.27 11.55
C ILE A 475 -19.25 -1.78 10.92
N LEU A 476 -19.30 -0.67 10.17
CA LEU A 476 -18.09 -0.04 9.63
C LEU A 476 -17.18 0.45 10.75
N ALA A 477 -17.72 1.04 11.81
CA ALA A 477 -16.93 1.44 12.98
C ALA A 477 -16.29 0.23 13.69
N LEU A 478 -16.99 -0.90 13.79
CA LEU A 478 -16.45 -2.14 14.37
C LEU A 478 -15.40 -2.80 13.46
N LEU A 479 -15.55 -2.73 12.14
CA LEU A 479 -14.52 -3.14 11.18
C LEU A 479 -13.30 -2.22 11.23
N LEU A 480 -13.50 -0.91 11.41
CA LEU A 480 -12.42 0.04 11.65
C LEU A 480 -11.74 -0.23 13.00
N PHE A 481 -12.48 -0.64 14.03
CA PHE A 481 -11.93 -1.07 15.32
C PHE A 481 -11.09 -2.36 15.22
N VAL A 482 -11.49 -3.32 14.39
CA VAL A 482 -10.64 -4.48 14.05
C VAL A 482 -9.34 -4.05 13.39
N ASN A 483 -9.43 -3.15 12.39
CA ASN A 483 -8.26 -2.59 11.74
C ASN A 483 -7.39 -1.79 12.73
N PHE A 484 -8.00 -1.10 13.71
CA PHE A 484 -7.29 -0.44 14.81
C PHE A 484 -6.40 -1.39 15.59
N PHE A 485 -6.94 -2.50 16.10
CA PHE A 485 -6.15 -3.45 16.86
C PHE A 485 -5.01 -4.06 16.04
N PHE A 486 -5.23 -4.33 14.75
CA PHE A 486 -4.18 -4.86 13.86
C PHE A 486 -3.09 -3.85 13.54
N GLY A 487 -3.46 -2.66 13.09
CA GLY A 487 -2.50 -1.61 12.77
C GLY A 487 -1.68 -1.23 14.00
N TYR A 488 -2.32 -1.15 15.17
CA TYR A 488 -1.63 -0.85 16.41
C TYR A 488 -0.68 -1.99 16.84
N TYR A 489 -1.09 -3.26 16.75
CA TYR A 489 -0.22 -4.40 17.09
C TYR A 489 1.00 -4.54 16.17
N THR A 490 0.82 -4.25 14.88
CA THR A 490 1.88 -4.43 13.87
C THR A 490 2.94 -3.34 13.94
N PHE A 491 2.60 -2.15 14.47
CA PHE A 491 3.45 -0.96 14.40
C PHE A 491 3.70 -0.25 15.75
N ASN A 492 3.16 -0.74 16.87
CA ASN A 492 3.42 -0.20 18.21
C ASN A 492 3.75 -1.31 19.24
N ASN A 493 4.99 -1.32 19.73
CA ASN A 493 5.48 -2.26 20.76
C ASN A 493 4.83 -2.07 22.15
N TYR A 494 3.99 -1.04 22.35
CA TYR A 494 3.48 -0.66 23.68
C TYR A 494 2.18 -1.37 24.10
N ILE A 495 1.47 -2.06 23.19
CA ILE A 495 0.25 -2.82 23.52
C ILE A 495 0.44 -4.29 23.07
N GLU A 496 1.48 -4.93 23.57
CA GLU A 496 1.68 -6.38 23.36
C GLU A 496 0.56 -7.17 24.08
N PHE A 497 0.34 -6.95 25.37
CA PHE A 497 -0.49 -7.85 26.20
C PHE A 497 -1.98 -8.01 25.81
N TYR A 498 -2.62 -6.94 25.28
CA TYR A 498 -4.04 -6.99 24.90
C TYR A 498 -4.23 -7.40 23.44
N ALA A 499 -3.43 -6.86 22.53
CA ALA A 499 -3.52 -7.19 21.10
C ALA A 499 -3.19 -8.66 20.83
N GLU A 500 -2.26 -9.23 21.60
CA GLU A 500 -1.89 -10.65 21.57
C GLU A 500 -3.06 -11.61 21.82
N LYS A 501 -4.05 -11.22 22.62
CA LYS A 501 -5.22 -12.08 22.92
C LYS A 501 -6.33 -11.89 21.90
N PHE A 502 -6.51 -10.67 21.43
CA PHE A 502 -7.57 -10.35 20.47
C PHE A 502 -7.26 -10.91 19.09
N ILE A 503 -5.99 -11.04 18.69
CA ILE A 503 -5.62 -11.51 17.35
C ILE A 503 -6.19 -12.89 16.99
N TYR A 504 -6.39 -13.76 17.99
CA TYR A 504 -7.00 -15.08 17.83
C TYR A 504 -8.50 -15.01 17.54
N LEU A 505 -9.21 -13.96 17.98
CA LEU A 505 -10.67 -13.85 17.83
C LEU A 505 -11.11 -12.97 16.64
N LEU A 506 -10.17 -12.19 16.09
CA LEU A 506 -10.45 -11.27 14.98
C LEU A 506 -11.05 -11.96 13.73
N PRO A 507 -10.68 -13.19 13.33
CA PRO A 507 -11.30 -13.85 12.17
C PRO A 507 -12.83 -14.00 12.31
N THR A 508 -13.30 -14.58 13.43
CA THR A 508 -14.75 -14.75 13.68
C THR A 508 -15.47 -13.41 13.79
N PHE A 509 -14.82 -12.42 14.41
CA PHE A 509 -15.40 -11.09 14.54
C PHE A 509 -15.53 -10.38 13.18
N THR A 510 -14.49 -10.42 12.35
CA THR A 510 -14.55 -9.91 10.96
C THR A 510 -15.63 -10.65 10.17
N ALA A 511 -15.75 -11.96 10.34
CA ALA A 511 -16.76 -12.75 9.63
C ALA A 511 -18.19 -12.35 10.03
N LEU A 512 -18.44 -12.18 11.32
CA LEU A 512 -19.72 -11.71 11.86
C LEU A 512 -20.08 -10.31 11.36
N MET A 513 -19.11 -9.39 11.38
CA MET A 513 -19.32 -8.03 10.85
C MET A 513 -19.61 -8.05 9.35
N THR A 514 -18.89 -8.87 8.59
CA THR A 514 -19.11 -9.04 7.14
C THR A 514 -20.47 -9.67 6.85
N PHE A 515 -20.89 -10.66 7.63
CA PHE A 515 -22.23 -11.26 7.58
C PHE A 515 -23.32 -10.19 7.71
N PHE A 516 -23.26 -9.34 8.74
CA PHE A 516 -24.22 -8.27 8.91
C PHE A 516 -24.15 -7.23 7.79
N LEU A 517 -22.94 -6.88 7.34
CA LEU A 517 -22.73 -5.94 6.24
C LEU A 517 -23.39 -6.44 4.95
N ILE A 518 -23.21 -7.72 4.60
CA ILE A 518 -23.85 -8.35 3.44
C ILE A 518 -25.37 -8.27 3.54
N ILE A 519 -25.94 -8.63 4.70
CA ILE A 519 -27.40 -8.55 4.93
C ILE A 519 -27.89 -7.13 4.71
N LEU A 520 -27.21 -6.11 5.25
CA LEU A 520 -27.63 -4.71 5.12
C LEU A 520 -27.49 -4.19 3.67
N ILE A 521 -26.42 -4.57 2.97
CA ILE A 521 -26.18 -4.24 1.56
C ILE A 521 -27.29 -4.81 0.65
N GLU A 522 -27.68 -6.05 0.91
CA GLU A 522 -28.72 -6.76 0.13
C GLU A 522 -30.13 -6.31 0.53
N TYR A 523 -30.35 -5.95 1.79
CA TYR A 523 -31.67 -5.57 2.32
C TYR A 523 -32.16 -4.20 1.81
N LYS A 524 -31.28 -3.22 1.54
CA LYS A 524 -31.69 -1.92 0.98
C LYS A 524 -30.69 -1.37 -0.04
N ASP A 525 -31.20 -0.71 -1.08
CA ASP A 525 -30.43 0.10 -2.04
C ASP A 525 -29.79 1.36 -1.38
N ILE A 526 -29.19 1.25 -0.19
CA ILE A 526 -28.61 2.39 0.53
C ILE A 526 -27.19 2.72 0.08
N LEU A 527 -26.37 1.72 -0.24
CA LEU A 527 -24.98 1.93 -0.60
C LEU A 527 -24.90 2.46 -2.03
N PHE A 528 -25.14 3.77 -2.08
CA PHE A 528 -25.25 4.64 -3.22
C PHE A 528 -26.42 4.30 -4.15
N ASP A 529 -27.23 5.31 -4.46
CA ASP A 529 -28.19 5.30 -5.58
C ASP A 529 -27.42 5.33 -6.93
N ILE A 530 -26.37 4.50 -7.06
CA ILE A 530 -25.63 4.24 -8.29
C ILE A 530 -26.53 3.35 -9.13
N LYS A 531 -27.59 3.95 -9.68
CA LYS A 531 -28.32 3.39 -10.84
C LYS A 531 -27.41 3.17 -12.04
N ASN A 532 -26.21 3.74 -12.03
CA ASN A 532 -25.21 3.59 -13.09
C ASN A 532 -24.29 2.38 -12.85
N ASN A 533 -24.60 1.29 -13.55
CA ASN A 533 -23.76 0.08 -13.72
C ASN A 533 -22.37 0.34 -14.37
N LYS A 534 -21.83 1.56 -14.30
CA LYS A 534 -20.62 2.05 -14.98
C LYS A 534 -19.59 2.66 -14.02
N SER A 535 -19.75 2.53 -12.70
CA SER A 535 -18.74 3.00 -11.74
C SER A 535 -17.43 2.21 -11.92
N ILE A 536 -16.28 2.87 -11.87
CA ILE A 536 -14.97 2.23 -12.07
C ILE A 536 -14.68 1.15 -11.01
N LEU A 537 -15.22 1.33 -9.80
CA LEU A 537 -15.20 0.33 -8.73
C LEU A 537 -15.83 -1.01 -9.15
N HIS A 538 -16.77 -1.00 -10.10
CA HIS A 538 -17.35 -2.22 -10.68
C HIS A 538 -16.33 -2.99 -11.52
N TYR A 539 -15.53 -2.29 -12.34
CA TYR A 539 -14.52 -2.92 -13.18
C TYR A 539 -13.33 -3.45 -12.36
N PHE A 540 -12.88 -2.71 -11.34
CA PHE A 540 -11.94 -3.25 -10.35
C PHE A 540 -12.52 -4.45 -9.62
N GLY A 541 -13.81 -4.37 -9.29
CA GLY A 541 -14.56 -5.48 -8.76
C GLY A 541 -14.49 -6.68 -9.68
N ILE A 542 -14.64 -6.57 -11.00
CA ILE A 542 -14.55 -7.74 -11.91
C ILE A 542 -13.13 -8.30 -11.93
N MET A 543 -12.13 -7.43 -12.02
CA MET A 543 -10.72 -7.79 -12.18
C MET A 543 -10.02 -8.15 -10.87
N THR A 544 -10.71 -8.17 -9.73
CA THR A 544 -10.06 -8.33 -8.44
C THR A 544 -9.27 -9.64 -8.35
N PHE A 545 -9.79 -10.71 -8.97
CA PHE A 545 -9.13 -12.01 -8.99
C PHE A 545 -7.79 -11.97 -9.74
N VAL A 546 -7.77 -11.47 -10.99
CA VAL A 546 -6.52 -11.35 -11.76
C VAL A 546 -5.51 -10.45 -11.07
N ILE A 547 -5.95 -9.34 -10.47
CA ILE A 547 -5.04 -8.40 -9.82
C ILE A 547 -4.49 -9.04 -8.53
N TYR A 548 -5.33 -9.75 -7.78
CA TYR A 548 -4.92 -10.46 -6.57
C TYR A 548 -3.88 -11.55 -6.87
N VAL A 549 -3.97 -12.28 -7.98
CA VAL A 549 -2.98 -13.32 -8.30
C VAL A 549 -1.59 -12.76 -8.61
N TRP A 550 -1.51 -11.49 -9.03
CA TRP A 550 -0.24 -10.90 -9.48
C TRP A 550 0.35 -9.85 -8.54
N HIS A 551 -0.41 -9.36 -7.56
CA HIS A 551 -0.03 -8.15 -6.83
C HIS A 551 1.31 -8.30 -6.08
N GLU A 552 1.50 -9.35 -5.31
CA GLU A 552 2.69 -9.50 -4.47
C GLU A 552 3.98 -9.65 -5.32
N PRO A 553 4.06 -10.55 -6.31
CA PRO A 553 5.22 -10.64 -7.19
C PRO A 553 5.55 -9.33 -7.92
N ILE A 554 4.51 -8.61 -8.35
CA ILE A 554 4.69 -7.30 -8.99
C ILE A 554 5.23 -6.28 -8.00
N LEU A 555 4.67 -6.21 -6.79
CA LEU A 555 5.15 -5.29 -5.76
C LEU A 555 6.63 -5.53 -5.46
N PHE A 556 7.05 -6.80 -5.28
CA PHE A 556 8.46 -7.15 -5.08
C PHE A 556 9.33 -6.72 -6.24
N LYS A 557 8.91 -7.00 -7.48
CA LYS A 557 9.71 -6.64 -8.66
C LYS A 557 9.80 -5.13 -8.86
N VAL A 558 8.70 -4.42 -8.63
CA VAL A 558 8.66 -2.96 -8.65
C VAL A 558 9.62 -2.40 -7.59
N HIS A 559 9.60 -2.94 -6.37
CA HIS A 559 10.48 -2.51 -5.29
C HIS A 559 11.95 -2.63 -5.69
N GLN A 560 12.37 -3.80 -6.19
CA GLN A 560 13.75 -4.01 -6.66
C GLN A 560 14.22 -2.99 -7.70
N ILE A 561 13.30 -2.49 -8.54
CA ILE A 561 13.63 -1.51 -9.58
C ILE A 561 13.69 -0.09 -9.02
N ILE A 562 12.76 0.24 -8.11
CA ILE A 562 12.56 1.63 -7.66
C ILE A 562 13.23 1.97 -6.32
N GLU A 563 13.69 0.98 -5.56
CA GLU A 563 14.30 1.17 -4.23
C GLU A 563 15.50 2.14 -4.30
N GLN A 564 16.31 2.04 -5.34
CA GLN A 564 17.49 2.90 -5.58
C GLN A 564 17.17 4.40 -5.69
N TYR A 565 15.91 4.76 -5.99
CA TYR A 565 15.50 6.15 -6.13
C TYR A 565 15.00 6.77 -4.82
N HIS A 566 14.88 5.99 -3.74
CA HIS A 566 14.46 6.46 -2.42
C HIS A 566 13.14 7.27 -2.45
N LEU A 567 12.19 6.82 -3.27
CA LEU A 567 10.87 7.44 -3.41
C LEU A 567 10.02 7.20 -2.16
N GLY A 568 9.15 8.16 -1.83
CA GLY A 568 8.24 8.02 -0.71
C GLY A 568 7.18 6.93 -0.90
N ILE A 569 6.68 6.38 0.21
CA ILE A 569 5.86 5.16 0.21
C ILE A 569 4.58 5.27 -0.63
N GLY A 570 3.91 6.43 -0.59
CA GLY A 570 2.70 6.66 -1.37
C GLY A 570 2.95 6.54 -2.87
N LEU A 571 4.10 7.03 -3.34
CA LEU A 571 4.46 6.96 -4.75
C LEU A 571 4.85 5.54 -5.16
N ASN A 572 5.56 4.81 -4.30
CA ASN A 572 5.86 3.39 -4.50
C ASN A 572 4.56 2.58 -4.63
N LEU A 573 3.60 2.81 -3.72
CA LEU A 573 2.27 2.20 -3.77
C LEU A 573 1.52 2.52 -5.07
N LEU A 574 1.57 3.76 -5.54
CA LEU A 574 0.94 4.15 -6.80
C LEU A 574 1.58 3.46 -8.00
N ILE A 575 2.92 3.42 -8.05
CA ILE A 575 3.66 2.73 -9.12
C ILE A 575 3.29 1.23 -9.10
N GLY A 576 3.37 0.60 -7.92
CA GLY A 576 2.95 -0.78 -7.71
C GLY A 576 1.52 -1.03 -8.18
N LEU A 577 0.59 -0.13 -7.85
CA LEU A 577 -0.82 -0.21 -8.26
C LEU A 577 -0.95 -0.18 -9.78
N CYS A 578 -0.30 0.77 -10.45
CA CYS A 578 -0.32 0.89 -11.91
C CYS A 578 0.16 -0.40 -12.59
N TYR A 579 1.25 -1.00 -12.11
CA TYR A 579 1.74 -2.26 -12.64
C TYR A 579 0.78 -3.43 -12.35
N CYS A 580 0.23 -3.52 -11.14
CA CYS A 580 -0.74 -4.55 -10.78
C CYS A 580 -1.98 -4.49 -11.68
N LEU A 581 -2.49 -3.28 -11.93
CA LEU A 581 -3.63 -3.06 -12.82
C LEU A 581 -3.29 -3.41 -14.27
N PHE A 582 -2.10 -3.06 -14.73
CA PHE A 582 -1.63 -3.36 -16.08
C PHE A 582 -1.54 -4.87 -16.33
N PHE A 583 -0.81 -5.61 -15.49
CA PHE A 583 -0.65 -7.07 -15.62
C PHE A 583 -1.95 -7.82 -15.33
N GLY A 584 -2.75 -7.34 -14.37
CA GLY A 584 -4.09 -7.86 -14.12
C GLY A 584 -4.98 -7.71 -15.37
N PHE A 585 -4.95 -6.56 -16.03
CA PHE A 585 -5.72 -6.30 -17.26
C PHE A 585 -5.31 -7.22 -18.41
N LEU A 586 -4.00 -7.40 -18.62
CA LEU A 586 -3.49 -8.33 -19.62
C LEU A 586 -3.96 -9.76 -19.34
N SER A 587 -3.81 -10.22 -18.10
CA SER A 587 -4.25 -11.56 -17.67
C SER A 587 -5.77 -11.74 -17.85
N TYR A 588 -6.56 -10.72 -17.56
CA TYR A 588 -8.01 -10.76 -17.78
C TYR A 588 -8.36 -10.92 -19.28
N ILE A 589 -7.74 -10.13 -20.15
CA ILE A 589 -8.04 -10.16 -21.59
C ILE A 589 -7.58 -11.46 -22.24
N PHE A 590 -6.37 -11.90 -21.94
CA PHE A 590 -5.74 -13.00 -22.65
C PHE A 590 -6.04 -14.37 -22.06
N ILE A 591 -6.45 -14.44 -20.78
CA ILE A 591 -6.64 -15.70 -20.07
C ILE A 591 -8.05 -15.79 -19.49
N GLU A 592 -8.44 -14.91 -18.56
CA GLU A 592 -9.72 -15.05 -17.85
C GLU A 592 -10.92 -14.99 -18.80
N LYS A 593 -10.95 -13.98 -19.67
CA LYS A 593 -12.08 -13.72 -20.57
C LYS A 593 -12.27 -14.84 -21.61
N PRO A 594 -11.22 -15.33 -22.31
CA PRO A 594 -11.32 -16.51 -23.17
C PRO A 594 -11.80 -17.75 -22.42
N MET A 595 -11.22 -18.05 -21.25
CA MET A 595 -11.60 -19.22 -20.45
C MET A 595 -13.04 -19.12 -19.94
N GLY A 596 -13.48 -17.91 -19.62
CA GLY A 596 -14.86 -17.62 -19.23
C GLY A 596 -15.89 -17.97 -20.30
N SER A 597 -15.53 -17.93 -21.59
CA SER A 597 -16.43 -18.28 -22.69
C SER A 597 -16.81 -19.78 -22.73
N TYR A 598 -15.97 -20.64 -22.14
CA TYR A 598 -16.21 -22.09 -22.05
C TYR A 598 -17.09 -22.48 -20.86
N LYS A 599 -17.47 -21.53 -20.00
CA LYS A 599 -18.34 -21.80 -18.86
C LYS A 599 -19.74 -22.12 -19.33
N LYS A 600 -20.29 -23.24 -18.82
CA LYS A 600 -21.66 -23.62 -19.10
C LYS A 600 -22.61 -22.81 -18.22
N LYS A 601 -23.74 -22.40 -18.78
CA LYS A 601 -24.86 -21.85 -18.00
C LYS A 601 -25.38 -22.96 -17.09
N GLY A 602 -25.61 -22.65 -15.82
CA GLY A 602 -26.22 -23.58 -14.87
C GLY A 602 -27.56 -24.09 -15.40
N VAL A 603 -27.93 -25.31 -15.01
CA VAL A 603 -29.17 -25.99 -15.43
C VAL A 603 -30.39 -25.27 -14.88
#